data_AF-A0A5Q4F8D8-F1
#
_entry.id   AF-A0A5Q4F8D8-F1
#
_cell.length_a   1.000
_cell.length_b   1.000
_cell.length_c   1.000
_cell.angle_alpha   90.00
_cell.angle_beta   90.00
_cell.angle_gamma   90.00
#
_symmetry.space_group_name_H-M   'P 1'
#
loop_
_entity.id
_entity.type
_entity.pdbx_description
1 polymer ?
#
loop_
_entity_poly.entity_id
_entity_poly.type
_entity_poly.pdbx_seq_one_letter_code
_entity_poly.pdbx_strand_id
1 'polypeptide(L)'
;MERLDLSDEDLAVLGDGIASWYGPGFHGKATANGETYNMNDLTAAHRTLPFNTVVRVNNLDNGRSVTVRINDRGPYVDNRIIDLSRRAAQDIEMIGPGIANVQLFLVREGDRPVTPQNASSRETFTVQIGSFERESDARAKAASVRGSRVEQVNLQGRTVFRVYYGTYATAEEARVAQRQLQTRGISGFVKQAEN
;
A
#
# COMPACT_ATOMS: atom_id res chain seq x y z
N MET A 1 -3.31 -22.22 -21.25
CA MET A 1 -3.03 -21.50 -19.99
C MET A 1 -2.59 -20.11 -20.40
N GLU A 2 -3.55 -19.21 -20.52
CA GLU A 2 -3.38 -17.90 -21.15
C GLU A 2 -2.72 -16.98 -20.12
N ARG A 3 -1.50 -16.50 -20.40
CA ARG A 3 -0.90 -15.42 -19.61
C ARG A 3 -1.71 -14.17 -19.91
N LEU A 4 -2.44 -13.67 -18.93
CA LEU A 4 -2.98 -12.32 -18.95
C LEU A 4 -1.79 -11.36 -18.91
N ASP A 5 -1.34 -10.98 -20.11
CA ASP A 5 -0.49 -9.81 -20.33
C ASP A 5 -1.35 -8.58 -20.05
N LEU A 6 -1.32 -8.10 -18.81
CA LEU A 6 -1.90 -6.82 -18.44
C LEU A 6 -1.01 -5.74 -19.08
N SER A 7 -1.59 -4.97 -20.01
CA SER A 7 -0.90 -3.85 -20.61
C SER A 7 -0.49 -2.81 -19.56
N ASP A 8 0.61 -2.11 -19.82
CA ASP A 8 1.21 -1.10 -18.93
C ASP A 8 0.23 -0.02 -18.45
N GLU A 9 -0.85 0.22 -19.19
CA GLU A 9 -1.88 1.22 -18.86
C GLU A 9 -2.84 0.78 -17.74
N ASP A 10 -2.93 -0.52 -17.43
CA ASP A 10 -3.87 -1.05 -16.44
C ASP A 10 -3.25 -1.26 -15.04
N LEU A 11 -1.93 -1.07 -14.90
CA LEU A 11 -1.27 -1.25 -13.61
C LEU A 11 -1.52 -0.07 -12.68
N ALA A 12 -1.92 -0.39 -11.44
CA ALA A 12 -2.15 0.64 -10.43
C ALA A 12 -0.83 1.35 -10.08
N VAL A 13 -0.80 2.67 -10.27
CA VAL A 13 0.30 3.53 -9.84
C VAL A 13 0.35 3.55 -8.31
N LEU A 14 1.51 3.21 -7.75
CA LEU A 14 1.80 3.25 -6.32
C LEU A 14 2.42 4.57 -5.88
N GLY A 15 3.10 5.27 -6.80
CA GLY A 15 3.68 6.59 -6.57
C GLY A 15 5.07 6.75 -7.19
N ASP A 16 5.60 7.97 -7.06
CA ASP A 16 6.88 8.40 -7.62
C ASP A 16 7.87 8.78 -6.51
N GLY A 17 9.16 8.65 -6.78
CA GLY A 17 10.22 9.04 -5.85
C GLY A 17 11.60 8.55 -6.25
N ILE A 18 12.56 8.60 -5.32
CA ILE A 18 13.94 8.21 -5.61
C ILE A 18 14.15 6.72 -5.29
N ALA A 19 14.69 5.97 -6.25
CA ALA A 19 15.25 4.64 -5.99
C ALA A 19 16.73 4.74 -5.60
N SER A 20 17.18 3.82 -4.76
CA SER A 20 18.61 3.51 -4.61
C SER A 20 18.84 2.00 -4.73
N TRP A 21 20.06 1.54 -4.47
CA TRP A 21 20.38 0.11 -4.51
C TRP A 21 21.30 -0.31 -3.37
N TYR A 22 21.23 -1.59 -2.99
CA TYR A 22 22.09 -2.16 -1.96
C TYR A 22 23.55 -2.21 -2.41
N GLY A 23 24.38 -1.35 -1.83
CA GLY A 23 25.83 -1.32 -2.08
C GLY A 23 26.56 -2.62 -1.73
N PRO A 24 27.89 -2.65 -1.91
CA PRO A 24 28.72 -3.81 -1.54
C PRO A 24 28.56 -4.20 -0.06
N GLY A 25 28.66 -5.50 0.24
CA GLY A 25 28.67 -6.01 1.61
C GLY A 25 27.31 -6.35 2.22
N PHE A 26 26.22 -6.28 1.45
CA PHE A 26 24.91 -6.77 1.89
C PHE A 26 24.65 -8.23 1.53
N HIS A 27 25.24 -8.74 0.45
CA HIS A 27 25.02 -10.10 -0.03
C HIS A 27 25.25 -11.15 1.07
N GLY A 28 24.32 -12.11 1.20
CA GLY A 28 24.39 -13.15 2.21
C GLY A 28 23.82 -12.76 3.58
N LYS A 29 23.40 -11.51 3.79
CA LYS A 29 22.74 -11.08 5.04
C LYS A 29 21.25 -11.41 5.02
N ALA A 30 20.65 -11.58 6.19
CA ALA A 30 19.21 -11.74 6.32
C ALA A 30 18.46 -10.44 5.98
N THR A 31 17.36 -10.55 5.25
CA THR A 31 16.38 -9.48 5.02
C THR A 31 15.32 -9.48 6.13
N ALA A 32 14.49 -8.44 6.18
CA ALA A 32 13.41 -8.31 7.15
C ALA A 32 12.33 -9.41 7.04
N ASN A 33 12.19 -10.09 5.90
CA ASN A 33 11.29 -11.24 5.77
C ASN A 33 11.95 -12.59 6.14
N GLY A 34 13.23 -12.57 6.54
CA GLY A 34 13.99 -13.75 6.95
C GLY A 34 14.72 -14.48 5.81
N GLU A 35 14.55 -14.07 4.55
CA GLU A 35 15.34 -14.60 3.43
C GLU A 35 16.80 -14.14 3.51
N THR A 36 17.69 -14.86 2.83
CA THR A 36 19.06 -14.39 2.61
C THR A 36 19.09 -13.49 1.37
N TYR A 37 19.55 -12.25 1.54
CA TYR A 37 19.67 -11.30 0.43
C TYR A 37 20.68 -11.80 -0.61
N ASN A 38 20.18 -11.97 -1.83
CA ASN A 38 20.96 -12.29 -3.00
C ASN A 38 21.01 -11.09 -3.95
N MET A 39 22.20 -10.54 -4.21
CA MET A 39 22.37 -9.37 -5.07
C MET A 39 22.01 -9.62 -6.54
N ASN A 40 21.93 -10.89 -6.94
CA ASN A 40 21.61 -11.30 -8.30
C ASN A 40 20.10 -11.53 -8.52
N ASP A 41 19.29 -11.54 -7.46
CA ASP A 41 17.85 -11.75 -7.56
C ASP A 41 17.11 -10.43 -7.79
N LEU A 42 15.97 -10.48 -8.49
CA LEU A 42 15.11 -9.32 -8.72
C LEU A 42 14.25 -9.01 -7.47
N THR A 43 14.91 -8.50 -6.45
CA THR A 43 14.30 -8.14 -5.16
C THR A 43 14.54 -6.68 -4.79
N ALA A 44 13.75 -6.18 -3.83
CA ALA A 44 13.86 -4.82 -3.31
C ALA A 44 13.35 -4.69 -1.86
N ALA A 45 13.80 -3.63 -1.18
CA ALA A 45 13.24 -3.13 0.07
C ALA A 45 12.19 -2.05 -0.17
N HIS A 46 11.09 -2.12 0.57
CA HIS A 46 10.09 -1.05 0.65
C HIS A 46 9.55 -0.92 2.09
N ARG A 47 9.19 0.30 2.51
CA ARG A 47 8.82 0.61 3.91
C ARG A 47 7.58 -0.14 4.38
N THR A 48 6.52 -0.07 3.58
CA THR A 48 5.17 -0.50 4.00
C THR A 48 4.56 -1.61 3.16
N LEU A 49 4.90 -1.71 1.86
CA LEU A 49 4.40 -2.79 1.00
C LEU A 49 4.55 -4.19 1.65
N PRO A 50 3.50 -5.02 1.57
CA PRO A 50 3.57 -6.40 2.06
C PRO A 50 4.74 -7.15 1.44
N PHE A 51 5.36 -8.05 2.20
CA PHE A 51 6.36 -8.94 1.61
C PHE A 51 5.72 -9.79 0.51
N ASN A 52 6.52 -10.14 -0.49
CA ASN A 52 6.13 -10.85 -1.71
C ASN A 52 5.26 -10.05 -2.69
N THR A 53 5.02 -8.77 -2.41
CA THR A 53 4.51 -7.81 -3.40
C THR A 53 5.48 -7.74 -4.57
N VAL A 54 4.96 -7.76 -5.79
CA VAL A 54 5.71 -7.57 -7.01
C VAL A 54 5.34 -6.20 -7.55
N VAL A 55 6.36 -5.38 -7.78
CA VAL A 55 6.20 -4.06 -8.38
C VAL A 55 7.02 -3.96 -9.64
N ARG A 56 6.52 -3.21 -10.62
CA ARG A 56 7.33 -2.72 -11.72
C ARG A 56 7.87 -1.35 -11.34
N VAL A 57 9.16 -1.17 -11.57
CA VAL A 57 9.91 0.05 -11.29
C VAL A 57 10.27 0.64 -12.64
N ASN A 58 9.69 1.78 -12.99
CA ASN A 58 10.04 2.53 -14.19
C ASN A 58 11.05 3.60 -13.81
N ASN A 59 12.24 3.55 -14.40
CA ASN A 59 13.23 4.62 -14.32
C ASN A 59 12.81 5.76 -15.25
N LEU A 60 12.43 6.89 -14.66
CA LEU A 60 11.97 8.08 -15.37
C LEU A 60 13.10 8.82 -16.08
N ASP A 61 14.36 8.58 -15.68
CA ASP A 61 15.52 9.23 -16.26
C ASP A 61 15.91 8.63 -17.64
N ASN A 62 15.55 7.38 -17.91
CA ASN A 62 15.91 6.68 -19.15
C ASN A 62 14.80 5.81 -19.78
N GLY A 63 13.61 5.75 -19.17
CA GLY A 63 12.45 4.99 -19.66
C GLY A 63 12.55 3.46 -19.49
N ARG A 64 13.63 2.94 -18.89
CA ARG A 64 13.78 1.50 -18.65
C ARG A 64 12.94 1.06 -17.46
N SER A 65 12.62 -0.23 -17.40
CA SER A 65 11.86 -0.78 -16.28
C SER A 65 12.31 -2.17 -15.87
N VAL A 66 12.02 -2.51 -14.61
CA VAL A 66 12.29 -3.84 -14.05
C VAL A 66 11.17 -4.22 -13.09
N THR A 67 10.83 -5.51 -13.07
CA THR A 67 9.87 -6.05 -12.11
C THR A 67 10.61 -6.73 -10.97
N VAL A 68 10.32 -6.33 -9.73
CA VAL A 68 11.00 -6.82 -8.52
C VAL A 68 10.00 -7.27 -7.47
N ARG A 69 10.43 -8.21 -6.62
CA ARG A 69 9.66 -8.66 -5.45
C ARG A 69 10.16 -7.98 -4.17
N ILE A 70 9.24 -7.51 -3.34
CA ILE A 70 9.54 -6.94 -2.03
C ILE A 70 9.85 -8.07 -1.05
N ASN A 71 11.06 -8.10 -0.50
CA ASN A 71 11.45 -9.07 0.53
C ASN A 71 12.18 -8.44 1.73
N ASP A 72 12.33 -7.11 1.73
CA ASP A 72 13.03 -6.40 2.79
C ASP A 72 12.36 -5.06 3.16
N ARG A 73 12.83 -4.42 4.22
CA ARG A 73 12.33 -3.14 4.76
C ARG A 73 13.36 -2.03 4.63
N GLY A 74 12.85 -0.83 4.37
CA GLY A 74 13.64 0.35 4.01
C GLY A 74 13.07 0.97 2.73
N PRO A 75 13.72 1.95 2.09
CA PRO A 75 14.81 2.76 2.64
C PRO A 75 14.37 3.53 3.90
N TYR A 76 15.30 3.79 4.82
CA TYR A 76 15.06 4.68 5.96
C TYR A 76 15.64 6.09 5.77
N VAL A 77 16.22 6.34 4.59
CA VAL A 77 16.65 7.67 4.16
C VAL A 77 15.43 8.41 3.61
N ASP A 78 15.25 9.65 4.05
CA ASP A 78 14.18 10.51 3.57
C ASP A 78 14.24 10.68 2.04
N ASN A 79 13.08 10.82 1.41
CA ASN A 79 12.90 11.00 -0.05
C ASN A 79 13.24 9.81 -0.97
N ARG A 80 13.72 8.67 -0.44
CA ARG A 80 13.81 7.42 -1.21
C ARG A 80 12.57 6.57 -1.02
N ILE A 81 12.09 5.87 -2.05
CA ILE A 81 10.88 5.04 -1.96
C ILE A 81 11.16 3.55 -2.10
N ILE A 82 12.28 3.16 -2.71
CA ILE A 82 12.64 1.76 -2.92
C ILE A 82 14.17 1.59 -2.96
N ASP A 83 14.67 0.48 -2.38
CA ASP A 83 16.06 0.07 -2.50
C ASP A 83 16.13 -1.24 -3.31
N LEU A 84 16.73 -1.18 -4.49
CA LEU A 84 16.83 -2.28 -5.42
C LEU A 84 18.02 -3.19 -5.10
N SER A 85 17.87 -4.48 -5.40
CA SER A 85 19.01 -5.37 -5.61
C SER A 85 19.97 -4.82 -6.67
N ARG A 86 21.23 -5.25 -6.62
CA ARG A 86 22.23 -4.88 -7.64
C ARG A 86 21.78 -5.28 -9.05
N ARG A 87 21.22 -6.48 -9.22
CA ARG A 87 20.72 -6.93 -10.52
C ARG A 87 19.62 -6.03 -11.06
N ALA A 88 18.61 -5.72 -10.25
CA ALA A 88 17.52 -4.84 -10.70
C ALA A 88 18.02 -3.43 -11.04
N ALA A 89 18.96 -2.90 -10.27
CA ALA A 89 19.60 -1.62 -10.57
C ALA A 89 20.43 -1.63 -11.86
N GLN A 90 21.04 -2.78 -12.22
CA GLN A 90 21.71 -2.96 -13.51
C GLN A 90 20.71 -2.96 -14.67
N ASP A 91 19.58 -3.66 -14.52
CA ASP A 91 18.58 -3.79 -15.58
C ASP A 91 17.92 -2.45 -15.97
N ILE A 92 17.85 -1.48 -15.03
CA ILE A 92 17.38 -0.11 -15.30
C ILE A 92 18.51 0.92 -15.40
N GLU A 93 19.75 0.47 -15.55
CA GLU A 93 20.97 1.28 -15.79
C GLU A 93 21.24 2.37 -14.74
N MET A 94 20.93 2.12 -13.47
CA MET A 94 21.13 3.10 -12.39
C MET A 94 22.37 2.88 -11.51
N ILE A 95 23.21 1.88 -11.83
CA ILE A 95 24.42 1.57 -11.03
C ILE A 95 25.42 2.73 -10.99
N GLY A 96 25.66 3.38 -12.13
CA GLY A 96 26.62 4.49 -12.22
C GLY A 96 26.21 5.70 -11.36
N PRO A 97 25.00 6.27 -11.59
CA PRO A 97 24.47 7.36 -10.76
C PRO A 97 24.22 6.96 -9.30
N GLY A 98 23.95 5.68 -9.03
CA GLY A 98 23.66 5.14 -7.70
C GLY A 98 22.21 5.36 -7.22
N ILE A 99 21.51 6.32 -7.82
CA ILE A 99 20.10 6.65 -7.59
C ILE A 99 19.40 6.95 -8.92
N ALA A 100 18.07 6.88 -8.94
CA ALA A 100 17.26 7.24 -10.10
C ALA A 100 15.88 7.76 -9.68
N ASN A 101 15.26 8.64 -10.48
CA ASN A 101 13.85 8.96 -10.33
C ASN A 101 13.01 7.80 -10.87
N VAL A 102 12.09 7.28 -10.07
CA VAL A 102 11.28 6.12 -10.46
C VAL A 102 9.80 6.31 -10.18
N GLN A 103 8.99 5.65 -10.99
CA GLN A 103 7.57 5.41 -10.75
C GLN A 103 7.35 3.93 -10.45
N LEU A 104 6.56 3.65 -9.41
CA LEU A 104 6.22 2.29 -9.01
C LEU A 104 4.81 1.92 -9.47
N PHE A 105 4.68 0.73 -10.03
CA PHE A 105 3.41 0.14 -10.45
C PHE A 105 3.21 -1.19 -9.74
N LEU A 106 2.02 -1.41 -9.20
CA LEU A 106 1.66 -2.68 -8.59
C LEU A 106 1.43 -3.74 -9.67
N VAL A 107 2.21 -4.82 -9.63
CA VAL A 107 2.01 -6.01 -10.50
C VAL A 107 1.27 -7.12 -9.74
N ARG A 108 1.64 -7.34 -8.47
CA ARG A 108 0.99 -8.33 -7.59
C ARG A 108 1.17 -7.93 -6.13
N GLU A 109 0.18 -8.14 -5.28
CA GLU A 109 0.27 -7.81 -3.85
C GLU A 109 0.50 -9.06 -2.98
N GLY A 110 1.64 -9.12 -2.30
CA GLY A 110 2.02 -10.18 -1.35
C GLY A 110 1.85 -11.63 -1.83
N ASP A 111 1.71 -12.57 -0.87
CA ASP A 111 1.47 -14.01 -1.12
C ASP A 111 -0.02 -14.37 -1.34
N ARG A 112 -0.89 -13.38 -1.44
CA ARG A 112 -2.32 -13.61 -1.73
C ARG A 112 -2.51 -13.59 -3.25
N PRO A 113 -3.25 -14.55 -3.85
CA PRO A 113 -3.70 -14.41 -5.22
C PRO A 113 -4.54 -13.14 -5.35
N VAL A 114 -4.12 -12.21 -6.21
CA VAL A 114 -4.91 -11.03 -6.55
C VAL A 114 -6.06 -11.50 -7.44
N THR A 115 -7.23 -11.71 -6.84
CA THR A 115 -8.50 -11.74 -7.58
C THR A 115 -8.99 -10.31 -7.74
N PRO A 116 -9.89 -10.02 -8.70
CA PRO A 116 -10.55 -8.70 -8.80
C PRO A 116 -11.21 -8.25 -7.47
N GLN A 117 -11.49 -9.18 -6.56
CA GLN A 117 -12.02 -8.94 -5.21
C GLN A 117 -10.97 -8.58 -4.16
N ASN A 118 -9.70 -8.97 -4.36
CA ASN A 118 -8.61 -8.74 -3.40
C ASN A 118 -7.61 -7.66 -3.86
N ALA A 119 -7.80 -7.03 -5.02
CA ALA A 119 -7.05 -5.86 -5.47
C ALA A 119 -7.29 -4.58 -4.61
N SER A 120 -7.91 -4.74 -3.44
CA SER A 120 -8.32 -3.67 -2.53
C SER A 120 -7.78 -3.82 -1.11
N SER A 121 -6.65 -4.49 -0.88
CA SER A 121 -5.81 -4.19 0.30
C SER A 121 -4.89 -2.98 0.08
N ARG A 122 -5.34 -2.06 -0.79
CA ARG A 122 -5.02 -0.63 -0.63
C ARG A 122 -5.32 -0.26 0.82
N GLU A 123 -4.41 0.48 1.47
CA GLU A 123 -4.70 1.16 2.73
C GLU A 123 -5.92 2.05 2.51
N THR A 124 -7.11 1.53 2.78
CA THR A 124 -8.33 2.26 2.52
C THR A 124 -8.58 3.21 3.68
N PHE A 125 -9.23 4.32 3.38
CA PHE A 125 -9.65 5.29 4.38
C PHE A 125 -11.16 5.20 4.54
N THR A 126 -11.65 5.50 5.72
CA THR A 126 -13.08 5.56 6.00
C THR A 126 -13.37 6.73 6.93
N VAL A 127 -14.61 7.20 6.96
CA VAL A 127 -15.02 8.23 7.92
C VAL A 127 -15.72 7.55 9.09
N GLN A 128 -15.12 7.59 10.28
CA GLN A 128 -15.82 7.15 11.49
C GLN A 128 -16.85 8.21 11.90
N ILE A 129 -18.13 7.83 11.94
CA ILE A 129 -19.27 8.72 12.22
C ILE A 129 -19.95 8.42 13.57
N GLY A 130 -19.41 7.49 14.35
CA GLY A 130 -19.89 7.19 15.70
C GLY A 130 -19.15 6.05 16.41
N SER A 131 -19.29 5.99 17.72
CA SER A 131 -18.85 4.88 18.59
C SER A 131 -19.89 4.70 19.68
N PHE A 132 -20.33 3.46 19.88
CA PHE A 132 -21.45 3.12 20.76
C PHE A 132 -21.09 1.90 21.61
N GLU A 133 -21.60 1.83 22.83
CA GLU A 133 -21.43 0.66 23.70
C GLU A 133 -22.46 -0.44 23.37
N ARG A 134 -23.60 -0.05 22.80
CA ARG A 134 -24.69 -0.96 22.40
C ARG A 134 -24.75 -1.07 20.88
N GLU A 135 -24.87 -2.31 20.41
CA GLU A 135 -24.99 -2.62 18.98
C GLU A 135 -26.24 -1.98 18.35
N SER A 136 -27.36 -1.93 19.08
CA SER A 136 -28.62 -1.34 18.62
C SER A 136 -28.47 0.12 18.23
N ASP A 137 -27.72 0.89 19.02
CA ASP A 137 -27.52 2.33 18.81
C ASP A 137 -26.61 2.56 17.58
N ALA A 138 -25.57 1.73 17.44
CA ALA A 138 -24.71 1.75 16.26
C ALA A 138 -25.47 1.38 14.98
N ARG A 139 -26.34 0.36 15.03
CA ARG A 139 -27.18 -0.06 13.90
C ARG A 139 -28.19 1.01 13.52
N ALA A 140 -28.83 1.67 14.49
CA ALA A 140 -29.72 2.79 14.24
C ALA A 140 -28.99 3.96 13.55
N LYS A 141 -27.77 4.29 14.02
CA LYS A 141 -26.93 5.30 13.38
C LYS A 141 -26.54 4.92 11.95
N ALA A 142 -26.11 3.68 11.72
CA ALA A 142 -25.75 3.20 10.39
C ALA A 142 -26.94 3.24 9.41
N ALA A 143 -28.14 2.89 9.88
CA ALA A 143 -29.36 2.95 9.08
C ALA A 143 -29.74 4.39 8.68
N SER A 144 -29.45 5.39 9.53
CA SER A 144 -29.71 6.80 9.23
C SER A 144 -28.77 7.41 8.17
N VAL A 145 -27.64 6.75 7.89
CA VAL A 145 -26.62 7.25 6.95
C VAL A 145 -26.31 6.16 5.93
N ARG A 146 -27.04 6.18 4.80
CA ARG A 146 -26.85 5.23 3.69
C ARG A 146 -25.36 5.18 3.28
N GLY A 147 -24.81 3.98 3.18
CA GLY A 147 -23.38 3.76 2.89
C GLY A 147 -22.51 3.59 4.14
N SER A 148 -23.13 3.48 5.32
CA SER A 148 -22.44 3.20 6.58
C SER A 148 -22.50 1.72 6.96
N ARG A 149 -21.50 1.27 7.72
CA ARG A 149 -21.40 -0.06 8.31
C ARG A 149 -21.05 0.01 9.79
N VAL A 150 -21.41 -1.04 10.53
CA VAL A 150 -21.05 -1.20 11.95
C VAL A 150 -19.94 -2.24 12.05
N GLU A 151 -18.91 -1.94 12.84
CA GLU A 151 -17.86 -2.90 13.18
C GLU A 151 -17.74 -3.00 14.70
N GLN A 152 -17.58 -4.24 15.19
CA GLN A 152 -17.30 -4.51 16.59
C GLN A 152 -15.79 -4.43 16.83
N VAL A 153 -15.37 -3.65 17.83
CA VAL A 153 -13.96 -3.46 18.18
C VAL A 153 -13.78 -3.73 19.68
N ASN A 154 -12.78 -4.54 20.01
CA ASN A 154 -12.37 -4.78 21.39
C ASN A 154 -11.31 -3.75 21.80
N LEU A 155 -11.66 -2.84 22.71
CA LEU A 155 -10.75 -1.83 23.25
C LEU A 155 -10.54 -2.09 24.74
N GLN A 156 -9.32 -2.44 25.14
CA GLN A 156 -8.93 -2.60 26.55
C GLN A 156 -9.90 -3.50 27.36
N GLY A 157 -10.39 -4.58 26.74
CA GLY A 157 -11.34 -5.53 27.36
C GLY A 157 -12.81 -5.11 27.31
N ARG A 158 -13.16 -4.01 26.63
CA ARG A 158 -14.54 -3.57 26.40
C ARG A 158 -14.90 -3.67 24.93
N THR A 159 -16.08 -4.23 24.65
CA THR A 159 -16.67 -4.24 23.32
C THR A 159 -17.26 -2.87 23.01
N VAL A 160 -16.84 -2.26 21.91
CA VAL A 160 -17.47 -1.05 21.36
C VAL A 160 -17.85 -1.29 19.90
N PHE A 161 -18.91 -0.62 19.46
CA PHE A 161 -19.42 -0.68 18.09
C PHE A 161 -19.13 0.64 17.39
N ARG A 162 -18.24 0.61 16.40
CA ARG A 162 -17.90 1.79 15.59
C ARG A 162 -18.74 1.83 14.33
N VAL A 163 -19.16 3.02 13.94
CA VAL A 163 -19.91 3.23 12.70
C VAL A 163 -19.02 3.97 11.71
N TYR A 164 -18.82 3.37 10.56
CA TYR A 164 -17.95 3.87 9.50
C TYR A 164 -18.77 4.17 8.24
N TYR A 165 -18.43 5.24 7.53
CA TYR A 165 -19.06 5.67 6.28
C TYR A 165 -18.08 5.60 5.12
N GLY A 166 -18.47 4.84 4.10
CA GLY A 166 -17.69 4.65 2.88
C GLY A 166 -16.35 3.95 3.09
N THR A 167 -15.69 3.67 1.98
CA THR A 167 -14.33 3.14 1.90
C THR A 167 -13.68 3.84 0.71
N TYR A 168 -12.53 4.48 0.94
CA TYR A 168 -11.88 5.39 0.01
C TYR A 168 -10.44 4.94 -0.24
N ALA A 169 -9.90 5.23 -1.43
CA ALA A 169 -8.54 4.83 -1.76
C ALA A 169 -7.49 5.77 -1.13
N THR A 170 -7.87 7.02 -0.84
CA THR A 170 -6.97 8.02 -0.27
C THR A 170 -7.59 8.77 0.91
N ALA A 171 -6.73 9.34 1.78
CA ALA A 171 -7.17 10.19 2.87
C ALA A 171 -7.93 11.43 2.37
N GLU A 172 -7.56 11.97 1.20
CA GLU A 172 -8.21 13.14 0.63
C GLU A 172 -9.65 12.86 0.17
N GLU A 173 -9.89 11.73 -0.49
CA GLU A 173 -11.25 11.29 -0.84
C GLU A 173 -12.12 11.12 0.42
N ALA A 174 -11.55 10.52 1.47
CA ALA A 174 -12.24 10.40 2.76
C ALA A 174 -12.50 11.76 3.42
N ARG A 175 -11.58 12.74 3.29
CA ARG A 175 -11.79 14.12 3.78
C ARG A 175 -12.87 14.85 3.00
N VAL A 176 -12.95 14.65 1.68
CA VAL A 176 -14.06 15.17 0.85
C VAL A 176 -15.39 14.62 1.36
N ALA A 177 -15.47 13.30 1.56
CA ALA A 177 -16.67 12.66 2.10
C ALA A 177 -17.02 13.14 3.52
N GLN A 178 -16.02 13.32 4.39
CA GLN A 178 -16.19 13.88 5.73
C GLN A 178 -16.82 15.28 5.68
N ARG A 179 -16.32 16.17 4.81
CA ARG A 179 -16.89 17.53 4.64
C ARG A 179 -18.34 17.48 4.16
N GLN A 180 -18.67 16.58 3.24
CA GLN A 180 -20.05 16.39 2.76
C GLN A 180 -20.98 15.84 3.85
N LEU A 181 -20.49 14.99 4.76
CA LEU A 181 -21.25 14.56 5.92
C LEU A 181 -21.48 15.73 6.89
N GLN A 182 -20.47 16.57 7.08
CA GLN A 182 -20.54 17.73 7.97
C GLN A 182 -21.59 18.76 7.51
N THR A 183 -21.71 19.01 6.20
CA THR A 183 -22.77 19.89 5.67
C THR A 183 -24.19 19.34 5.90
N ARG A 184 -24.32 18.03 6.14
CA ARG A 184 -25.56 17.34 6.49
C ARG A 184 -25.76 17.20 8.00
N GLY A 185 -24.93 17.84 8.82
CA GLY A 185 -24.98 17.78 10.28
C GLY A 185 -24.42 16.48 10.89
N ILE A 186 -23.64 15.71 10.13
CA ILE A 186 -23.03 14.45 10.58
C ILE A 186 -21.54 14.68 10.80
N SER A 187 -21.13 14.72 12.06
CA SER A 187 -19.72 14.78 12.43
C SER A 187 -19.04 13.43 12.25
N GLY A 188 -17.77 13.45 11.86
CA GLY A 188 -16.93 12.26 11.77
C GLY A 188 -15.46 12.63 11.55
N PHE A 189 -14.60 11.63 11.60
CA PHE A 189 -13.16 11.79 11.35
C PHE A 189 -12.64 10.71 10.42
N VAL A 190 -11.65 11.08 9.60
CA VAL A 190 -11.00 10.15 8.68
C VAL A 190 -10.11 9.20 9.47
N LYS A 191 -10.26 7.91 9.23
CA LYS A 191 -9.44 6.85 9.79
C LYS A 191 -8.90 5.98 8.66
N GLN A 192 -7.67 5.52 8.79
CA GLN A 192 -7.20 4.37 8.02
C GLN A 192 -8.01 3.14 8.45
N ALA A 193 -8.62 2.47 7.49
CA ALA A 193 -9.30 1.20 7.71
C ALA A 193 -8.23 0.13 7.91
N GLU A 194 -8.29 -0.51 9.08
CA GLU A 194 -7.53 -1.73 9.34
C GLU A 194 -8.26 -2.84 8.58
N ASN A 195 -7.65 -3.37 7.52
CA ASN A 195 -8.17 -4.54 6.81
C ASN A 195 -7.90 -5.83 7.59
#